data_AF-A0A7X6SYZ0-F1
#
_entry.id   AF-A0A7X6SYZ0-F1
#
_cell.length_a   1.000
_cell.length_b   1.000
_cell.length_c   1.000
_cell.angle_alpha   90.00
_cell.angle_beta   90.00
_cell.angle_gamma   90.00
#
_symmetry.space_group_name_H-M   'P 1'
#
loop_
_entity.id
_entity.type
_entity.pdbx_description
1 polymer ?
#
loop_
_entity_poly.entity_id
_entity_poly.type
_entity_poly.pdbx_seq_one_letter_code
_entity_poly.pdbx_strand_id
1 'polypeptide(L)' 'TWVKIVADDTPPKEYIFQPGAKHTWRAERGFEVTVGNAGGIEFTFNSEQSSAPGVAGEVKKLRFPNDFQTKWEE' A
#
# COMPACT_ATOMS: atom_id res chain seq x y z
N THR A 1 4.69 -1.33 11.39
CA THR A 1 4.50 -0.42 10.24
C THR A 1 3.03 -0.14 10.06
N TRP A 2 2.61 1.11 9.90
CA TRP A 2 1.21 1.45 9.62
C TRP A 2 0.99 1.52 8.10
N VAL A 3 -0.14 1.00 7.62
CA VAL A 3 -0.50 0.99 6.20
C VAL A 3 -1.96 1.37 6.07
N LYS A 4 -2.23 2.40 5.26
CA LYS A 4 -3.57 2.74 4.75
C LYS A 4 -3.66 2.32 3.30
N ILE A 5 -4.70 1.59 2.93
CA ILE A 5 -4.92 1.10 1.57
C ILE A 5 -6.32 1.46 1.10
N VAL A 6 -6.40 1.96 -0.12
CA VAL A 6 -7.63 2.10 -0.91
C VAL A 6 -7.51 1.12 -2.06
N ALA A 7 -8.50 0.23 -2.20
CA ALA A 7 -8.61 -0.69 -3.32
C ALA A 7 -9.78 -0.25 -4.19
N ASP A 8 -9.52 0.03 -5.47
CA ASP A 8 -10.50 0.59 -6.38
C ASP A 8 -11.14 1.89 -5.82
N ASP A 9 -12.47 1.93 -5.72
CA ASP A 9 -13.23 3.07 -5.16
C ASP A 9 -13.83 2.71 -3.79
N THR A 10 -13.23 1.75 -3.09
CA THR A 10 -13.70 1.32 -1.76
C THR A 10 -13.15 2.20 -0.64
N PRO A 11 -13.86 2.32 0.50
CA PRO A 11 -13.36 3.08 1.64
C PRO A 11 -11.98 2.60 2.11
N PRO A 12 -11.12 3.51 2.58
CA PRO A 12 -9.79 3.18 3.02
C PRO A 12 -9.82 2.22 4.21
N LYS A 13 -8.89 1.28 4.21
CA LYS A 13 -8.64 0.38 5.34
C LYS A 13 -7.26 0.67 5.92
N GLU A 14 -7.18 0.67 7.23
CA GLU A 14 -5.93 0.91 7.96
C GLU A 14 -5.50 -0.31 8.74
N TYR A 15 -4.19 -0.56 8.75
CA TYR A 15 -3.57 -1.71 9.39
C TYR A 15 -2.29 -1.33 10.12
N ILE A 16 -2.00 -2.03 11.21
CA ILE A 16 -0.69 -2.00 11.86
C ILE A 16 -0.06 -3.38 11.73
N PHE A 17 1.02 -3.46 10.95
CA PHE A 17 1.74 -4.69 10.71
C PHE A 17 2.84 -4.88 11.74
N GLN A 18 2.83 -6.08 12.34
CA GLN A 18 3.89 -6.60 13.19
C GLN A 18 5.01 -7.21 12.32
N PRO A 19 6.24 -7.32 12.84
CA PRO A 19 7.34 -7.98 12.13
C PRO A 19 6.95 -9.39 11.64
N GLY A 20 7.22 -9.68 10.36
CA GLY A 20 6.89 -10.96 9.73
C GLY A 20 5.44 -11.14 9.28
N ALA A 21 4.54 -10.17 9.57
CA ALA A 21 3.17 -10.21 9.08
C ALA A 21 3.12 -10.13 7.55
N LYS A 22 2.19 -10.88 6.95
CA LYS A 22 1.92 -10.88 5.51
C LYS A 22 0.44 -10.66 5.27
N HIS A 23 0.12 -9.83 4.29
CA HIS A 23 -1.25 -9.59 3.88
C HIS A 23 -1.34 -9.51 2.36
N THR A 24 -2.50 -9.87 1.82
CA THR A 24 -2.76 -9.82 0.38
C THR A 24 -4.14 -9.24 0.14
N TRP A 25 -4.19 -8.22 -0.71
CA TRP A 25 -5.43 -7.61 -1.17
C TRP A 25 -5.64 -7.88 -2.65
N ARG A 26 -6.88 -7.75 -3.10
CA ARG A 26 -7.25 -7.81 -4.51
C ARG A 26 -8.09 -6.58 -4.84
N ALA A 27 -7.88 -6.07 -6.05
CA ALA A 27 -8.58 -4.94 -6.65
C ALA A 27 -8.72 -5.22 -8.15
N GLU A 28 -9.74 -4.66 -8.78
CA GLU A 28 -9.99 -4.83 -10.21
C GLU A 28 -9.19 -3.82 -11.06
N ARG A 29 -9.02 -2.59 -10.57
CA ARG A 29 -8.34 -1.50 -11.27
C ARG A 29 -7.01 -1.13 -10.62
N GLY A 30 -6.97 -1.04 -9.28
CA GLY A 30 -5.73 -0.68 -8.60
C GLY A 30 -5.83 -0.29 -7.14
N PHE A 31 -4.73 0.27 -6.63
CA PHE A 31 -4.53 0.62 -5.24
C PHE A 31 -3.90 2.00 -5.07
N GLU A 32 -4.38 2.74 -4.08
CA GLU A 32 -3.58 3.79 -3.43
C GLU A 32 -3.14 3.28 -2.06
N VAL A 33 -1.83 3.32 -1.79
CA VAL A 33 -1.27 2.82 -0.53
C VAL A 33 -0.47 3.93 0.13
N THR A 34 -0.78 4.24 1.38
CA THR A 34 0.06 5.09 2.23
C THR A 34 0.72 4.24 3.30
N VAL A 35 2.03 4.36 3.42
CA VAL A 35 2.84 3.57 4.35
C VAL A 35 3.54 4.50 5.31
N GLY A 36 3.35 4.30 6.61
CA GLY A 36 4.12 4.94 7.67
C GLY A 36 5.23 4.00 8.17
N ASN A 37 6.48 4.49 8.14
CA ASN A 37 7.71 3.72 8.27
C ASN A 37 7.97 2.82 7.04
N ALA A 38 8.10 3.45 5.87
CA ALA A 38 8.25 2.78 4.58
C ALA A 38 9.41 1.78 4.49
N GLY A 39 10.51 2.00 5.23
CA GLY A 39 11.61 1.03 5.30
C GLY A 39 11.31 -0.26 6.08
N GLY A 40 10.16 -0.36 6.74
CA GLY A 40 9.75 -1.53 7.54
C GLY A 40 8.78 -2.47 6.82
N ILE A 41 8.69 -2.40 5.49
CA ILE A 41 7.76 -3.17 4.66
C ILE A 41 8.36 -3.41 3.27
N GLU A 42 7.96 -4.53 2.71
CA GLU A 42 8.16 -4.91 1.33
C GLU A 42 6.80 -5.01 0.62
N PHE A 43 6.74 -4.62 -0.66
CA PHE A 43 5.50 -4.64 -1.44
C PHE A 43 5.71 -5.32 -2.78
N THR A 44 4.81 -6.24 -3.15
CA THR A 44 4.82 -6.93 -4.44
C THR A 44 3.49 -6.67 -5.15
N PHE A 45 3.53 -6.24 -6.40
CA PHE A 45 2.34 -6.04 -7.23
C PHE A 45 2.40 -6.96 -8.45
N ASN A 46 1.37 -7.79 -8.65
CA ASN A 46 1.28 -8.73 -9.78
C ASN A 46 2.55 -9.57 -10.03
N SER A 47 3.24 -9.98 -8.96
CA SER A 47 4.51 -10.72 -8.98
C SER A 47 5.73 -9.94 -9.47
N GLU A 48 5.60 -8.65 -9.71
CA GLU A 48 6.72 -7.77 -10.03
C GLU A 48 7.39 -7.23 -8.76
N GLN A 49 8.72 -7.08 -8.81
CA GLN A 49 9.62 -7.20 -7.68
C GLN A 49 9.32 -6.33 -6.45
N SER A 50 9.49 -6.98 -5.30
CA SER A 50 9.59 -6.38 -3.97
C SER A 50 10.79 -5.46 -3.88
N SER A 51 10.55 -4.17 -3.65
CA SER A 51 11.55 -3.26 -3.12
C SER A 51 10.95 -2.49 -1.95
N ALA A 52 11.78 -2.14 -0.97
CA ALA A 52 11.35 -1.28 0.11
C ALA A 52 10.87 0.04 -0.49
N PRO A 53 9.63 0.48 -0.22
CA PRO A 53 9.08 1.68 -0.85
C PRO A 53 9.76 2.98 -0.41
N GLY A 54 10.58 2.94 0.65
CA GLY A 54 11.30 4.09 1.17
C GLY A 54 12.25 3.71 2.31
N VAL A 55 12.71 4.71 3.05
CA VAL A 55 13.63 4.51 4.20
C VAL A 55 12.87 4.42 5.53
N ALA A 56 13.57 4.03 6.61
CA ALA A 56 12.99 3.96 7.94
C ALA A 56 12.50 5.34 8.41
N GLY A 57 11.32 5.37 9.02
CA GLY A 57 10.65 6.60 9.49
C GLY A 57 9.94 7.43 8.41
N GLU A 58 10.15 7.13 7.12
CA GLU A 58 9.51 7.85 6.02
C GLU A 58 8.02 7.47 5.89
N VAL A 59 7.20 8.46 5.55
CA VAL A 59 5.81 8.23 5.09
C VAL A 59 5.79 8.32 3.56
N LYS A 60 5.33 7.26 2.90
CA LYS A 60 5.31 7.16 1.44
C LYS A 60 3.90 6.91 0.93
N LYS A 61 3.51 7.60 -0.16
CA LYS A 61 2.31 7.28 -0.94
C LYS A 61 2.71 6.56 -2.21
N LEU A 62 2.04 5.45 -2.51
CA LEU A 62 2.27 4.59 -3.65
C LEU A 62 0.95 4.40 -4.40
N ARG A 63 1.05 4.20 -5.71
CA ARG A 63 -0.08 3.88 -6.57
C ARG A 63 0.26 2.67 -7.41
N PHE A 64 -0.69 1.74 -7.53
CA PHE A 64 -0.52 0.53 -8.31
C PHE A 64 -1.76 0.29 -9.18
N PRO A 65 -1.67 0.38 -10.52
CA PRO A 65 -0.55 0.92 -11.30
C PRO A 65 -0.26 2.40 -11.00
N ASN A 66 0.88 2.94 -11.47
CA ASN A 66 1.36 4.29 -11.11
C ASN A 66 0.39 5.45 -11.43
N ASP A 67 -0.45 5.24 -12.44
CA ASP A 67 -1.48 6.16 -12.94
C ASP A 67 -2.86 5.94 -12.27
N PHE A 68 -2.99 4.93 -11.41
CA PHE A 68 -4.23 4.65 -10.69
C PHE A 68 -4.64 5.83 -9.81
N GLN A 69 -5.91 6.21 -9.87
CA GLN A 69 -6.51 7.16 -8.95
C GLN A 69 -7.83 6.59 -8.45
N THR A 70 -8.01 6.64 -7.13
CA THR A 70 -9.30 6.30 -6.55
C THR A 70 -10.30 7.43 -6.79
N LYS A 71 -11.56 7.08 -7.00
CA LYS A 71 -12.71 7.99 -7.00
C LYS A 71 -13.47 7.94 -5.67
N TRP A 72 -12.90 7.29 -4.66
CA TRP A 72 -13.49 7.29 -3.34
C TRP A 72 -13.48 8.72 -2.77
N GLU A 73 -14.68 9.20 -2.42
CA GLU A 73 -14.90 10.44 -1.69
C GLU A 73 -15.41 10.09 -0.28
N GLU A 74 -15.02 10.89 0.72
CA GLU A 74 -15.34 10.66 2.14
C GLU A 74 -16.78 11.00 2.51
#